data_AF-A0AB33KD70-F1
#
_entry.id   AF-A0AB33KD70-F1
#
_cell.length_a   1.000
_cell.length_b   1.000
_cell.length_c   1.000
_cell.angle_alpha   90.00
_cell.angle_beta   90.00
_cell.angle_gamma   90.00
#
_symmetry.space_group_name_H-M   'P 1'
#
loop_
_entity.id
_entity.type
_entity.pdbx_description
1 polymer ?
#
loop_
_entity_poly.entity_id
_entity_poly.type
_entity_poly.pdbx_seq_one_letter_code
_entity_poly.pdbx_strand_id
1 'polypeptide(L)'
;MCGCLGALDGPEAVRNAADVIDRESAVRAVEAQLERDYQRWRAVDEAALRMAVVDVEEHALVWIVHWTSEAFVRTGDPSFMLAGGGPYLVDRVDGGLHEIGVVSSVTGAWEDDYRGRIRGLPVRTAVDDLHDALRDAAFTRGRMHAVRTLRRKLPALSPAEAIEYVTALLEGDAPVRLVAVATRELVEPLNPVYAVKTVLSGAEPPGRPGVTDA
;
A
#
# COMPACT_ATOMS: atom_id res chain seq x y z
N MET A 1 -25.82 56.58 -19.13
CA MET A 1 -24.53 57.21 -18.76
C MET A 1 -23.87 56.38 -17.67
N CYS A 2 -22.57 56.12 -17.84
CA CYS A 2 -21.52 55.72 -16.87
C CYS A 2 -21.90 54.93 -15.60
N GLY A 3 -21.25 53.82 -15.24
CA GLY A 3 -20.05 53.20 -15.80
C GLY A 3 -19.31 52.36 -14.74
N CYS A 4 -18.60 51.35 -15.24
CA CYS A 4 -17.36 50.73 -14.72
C CYS A 4 -17.45 49.91 -13.42
N LEU A 5 -17.33 48.57 -13.45
CA LEU A 5 -16.13 47.75 -13.68
C LEU A 5 -15.07 47.95 -12.57
N GLY A 6 -14.95 46.94 -11.69
CA GLY A 6 -13.92 46.84 -10.66
C GLY A 6 -13.81 45.39 -10.18
N ALA A 7 -12.88 44.67 -10.80
CA ALA A 7 -12.43 43.34 -10.42
C ALA A 7 -11.60 43.42 -9.13
N LEU A 8 -11.76 42.42 -8.25
CA LEU A 8 -10.73 41.85 -7.36
C LEU A 8 -11.17 40.37 -7.19
N ASP A 9 -10.71 39.46 -8.04
CA ASP A 9 -9.44 38.74 -7.93
C ASP A 9 -9.25 38.06 -6.57
N GLY A 10 -9.05 36.73 -6.60
CA GLY A 10 -9.02 35.85 -5.42
C GLY A 10 -7.86 36.11 -4.45
N PRO A 11 -7.77 35.33 -3.34
CA PRO A 11 -7.33 33.94 -3.50
C PRO A 11 -7.94 32.99 -2.46
N GLU A 12 -9.09 32.38 -2.77
CA GLU A 12 -9.62 31.27 -1.94
C GLU A 12 -9.51 29.90 -2.62
N ALA A 13 -8.92 29.85 -3.83
CA ALA A 13 -8.84 28.65 -4.66
C ALA A 13 -7.40 28.17 -4.98
N VAL A 14 -6.40 28.55 -4.15
CA VAL A 14 -5.00 28.07 -4.32
C VAL A 14 -4.55 27.14 -3.18
N ARG A 15 -5.37 26.90 -2.15
CA ARG A 15 -5.03 26.00 -1.01
C ARG A 15 -5.59 24.58 -1.14
N ASN A 16 -5.52 23.96 -2.32
CA ASN A 16 -5.88 22.54 -2.48
C ASN A 16 -4.89 21.73 -3.34
N ALA A 17 -3.71 22.29 -3.61
CA ALA A 17 -2.58 21.58 -4.24
C ALA A 17 -1.33 21.52 -3.32
N ALA A 18 -1.49 21.91 -2.05
CA ALA A 18 -0.40 21.98 -1.06
C ALA A 18 -0.19 20.66 -0.27
N ASP A 19 -1.06 19.66 -0.44
CA ASP A 19 -1.09 18.47 0.43
C ASP A 19 -0.72 17.16 -0.31
N VAL A 20 -0.02 17.25 -1.45
CA VAL A 20 0.59 16.07 -2.09
C VAL A 20 2.09 16.25 -2.06
N ILE A 21 2.79 15.28 -1.47
CA ILE A 21 4.25 15.26 -1.39
C ILE A 21 4.81 15.27 -2.80
N ASP A 22 5.60 16.29 -3.10
CA ASP A 22 6.34 16.39 -4.36
C ASP A 22 7.61 15.55 -4.32
N ARG A 23 8.22 15.36 -5.51
CA ARG A 23 9.43 14.56 -5.69
C ARG A 23 10.59 15.03 -4.81
N GLU A 24 10.82 16.34 -4.69
CA GLU A 24 11.92 16.88 -3.91
C GLU A 24 11.68 16.70 -2.41
N SER A 25 10.44 16.86 -1.96
CA SER A 25 10.04 16.59 -0.57
C SER A 25 10.26 15.11 -0.21
N ALA A 26 9.97 14.19 -1.13
CA ALA A 26 10.28 12.77 -0.94
C ALA A 26 11.78 12.50 -0.87
N VAL A 27 12.59 13.10 -1.75
CA VAL A 27 14.06 12.99 -1.70
C VAL A 27 14.60 13.49 -0.37
N ARG A 28 14.19 14.69 0.07
CA ARG A 28 14.62 15.28 1.34
C ARG A 28 14.28 14.39 2.53
N ALA A 29 13.09 13.77 2.53
CA ALA A 29 12.69 12.85 3.60
C ALA A 29 13.62 11.63 3.68
N VAL A 30 13.98 11.07 2.53
CA VAL A 30 14.88 9.91 2.45
C VAL A 30 16.32 10.29 2.80
N GLU A 31 16.84 11.40 2.28
CA GLU A 31 18.18 11.90 2.64
C GLU A 31 18.31 12.13 4.16
N ALA A 32 17.27 12.72 4.78
CA ALA A 32 17.25 12.93 6.22
C ALA A 32 17.21 11.62 7.02
N GLN A 33 16.58 10.57 6.49
CA GLN A 33 16.59 9.24 7.10
C GLN A 33 17.94 8.54 6.91
N LEU A 34 18.52 8.60 5.71
CA LEU A 34 19.84 8.06 5.42
C LEU A 34 20.93 8.68 6.30
N GLU A 35 20.86 10.00 6.52
CA GLU A 35 21.77 10.69 7.46
C GLU A 35 21.59 10.19 8.90
N ARG A 36 20.34 9.99 9.36
CA ARG A 36 20.06 9.44 10.69
C ARG A 36 20.64 8.03 10.85
N ASP A 37 20.48 7.18 9.85
CA ASP A 37 21.02 5.83 9.89
C ASP A 37 22.55 5.83 9.81
N TYR A 38 23.14 6.70 8.99
CA TYR A 38 24.59 6.91 8.96
C TYR A 38 25.14 7.31 10.31
N GLN A 39 24.56 8.30 10.98
CA GLN A 39 25.02 8.74 12.31
C GLN A 39 24.89 7.61 13.35
N ARG A 40 23.81 6.83 13.29
CA ARG A 40 23.62 5.66 14.17
C ARG A 40 24.71 4.61 13.96
N TRP A 41 25.00 4.27 12.71
CA TRP A 41 26.04 3.28 12.38
C TRP A 41 27.44 3.81 12.67
N ARG A 42 27.70 5.08 12.40
CA ARG A 42 29.00 5.72 12.67
C ARG A 42 29.37 5.73 14.14
N ALA A 43 28.38 5.81 15.02
CA ALA A 43 28.60 5.74 16.47
C ALA A 43 29.08 4.36 16.96
N VAL A 44 28.84 3.29 16.18
CA VAL A 44 29.21 1.91 16.54
C VAL A 44 30.29 1.31 15.64
N ASP A 45 30.50 1.87 14.44
CA ASP A 45 31.46 1.40 13.46
C ASP A 45 32.09 2.56 12.67
N GLU A 46 33.42 2.68 12.76
CA GLU A 46 34.19 3.67 11.98
C GLU A 46 34.26 3.33 10.48
N ALA A 47 33.86 2.14 10.07
CA ALA A 47 33.72 1.77 8.65
C ALA A 47 32.33 2.11 8.08
N ALA A 48 31.43 2.71 8.88
CA ALA A 48 30.10 3.10 8.40
C ALA A 48 30.18 3.95 7.13
N LEU A 49 29.46 3.50 6.09
CA LEU A 49 29.39 4.16 4.79
C LEU A 49 28.24 5.16 4.77
N ARG A 50 28.48 6.31 4.16
CA ARG A 50 27.43 7.29 3.86
C ARG A 50 26.64 6.86 2.63
N MET A 51 25.34 7.07 2.68
CA MET A 51 24.39 6.69 1.63
C MET A 51 23.88 7.92 0.89
N ALA A 52 23.59 7.77 -0.39
CA ALA A 52 23.02 8.80 -1.23
C ALA A 52 21.84 8.27 -2.05
N VAL A 53 20.88 9.14 -2.29
CA VAL A 53 19.80 8.92 -3.27
C VAL A 53 20.40 8.92 -4.67
N VAL A 54 20.03 7.93 -5.49
CA VAL A 54 20.51 7.78 -6.87
C VAL A 54 19.41 7.89 -7.91
N ASP A 55 18.18 7.55 -7.56
CA ASP A 55 17.03 7.66 -8.45
C ASP A 55 15.72 7.81 -7.69
N VAL A 56 14.72 8.37 -8.36
CA VAL A 56 13.36 8.49 -7.85
C VAL A 56 12.37 8.20 -8.96
N GLU A 57 11.59 7.15 -8.75
CA GLU A 57 10.52 6.76 -9.66
C GLU A 57 9.17 7.25 -9.12
N GLU A 58 8.33 7.75 -10.03
CA GLU A 58 6.95 8.10 -9.71
C GLU A 58 6.08 6.84 -9.75
N HIS A 59 5.40 6.55 -8.65
CA HIS A 59 4.36 5.53 -8.60
C HIS A 59 3.00 6.17 -8.23
N ALA A 60 1.90 5.48 -8.55
CA ALA A 60 0.55 5.98 -8.32
C ALA A 60 0.25 6.26 -6.83
N LEU A 61 0.90 5.52 -5.93
CA LEU A 61 0.70 5.64 -4.48
C LEU A 61 1.84 6.39 -3.77
N VAL A 62 3.07 6.24 -4.26
CA VAL A 62 4.29 6.59 -3.54
C VAL A 62 5.33 7.17 -4.49
N TRP A 63 6.32 7.85 -3.94
CA TRP A 63 7.61 8.00 -4.60
C TRP A 63 8.49 6.81 -4.21
N ILE A 64 9.07 6.12 -5.18
CA ILE A 64 10.03 5.04 -4.95
C ILE A 64 11.42 5.65 -5.04
N VAL A 65 12.15 5.66 -3.93
CA VAL A 65 13.44 6.35 -3.81
C VAL A 65 14.55 5.32 -3.67
N HIS A 66 15.38 5.23 -4.71
CA HIS A 66 16.53 4.35 -4.77
C HIS A 66 17.75 5.04 -4.17
N TRP A 67 18.53 4.27 -3.40
CA TRP A 67 19.70 4.76 -2.70
C TRP A 67 20.82 3.72 -2.73
N THR A 68 22.06 4.17 -2.61
CA THR A 68 23.25 3.32 -2.51
C THR A 68 24.37 4.05 -1.79
N SER A 69 25.54 3.44 -1.65
CA SER A 69 26.68 4.10 -1.01
C SER A 69 27.25 5.23 -1.87
N GLU A 70 27.58 6.36 -1.23
CA GLU A 70 28.28 7.46 -1.90
C GLU A 70 29.64 7.01 -2.46
N ALA A 71 30.30 6.07 -1.78
CA ALA A 71 31.55 5.48 -2.24
C ALA A 71 31.37 4.79 -3.59
N PHE A 72 30.33 3.95 -3.75
CA PHE A 72 30.02 3.29 -5.02
C PHE A 72 29.69 4.29 -6.12
N VAL A 73 28.87 5.32 -5.83
CA VAL A 73 28.53 6.36 -6.83
C VAL A 73 29.78 7.07 -7.35
N ARG A 74 30.76 7.34 -6.47
CA ARG A 74 31.98 8.06 -6.82
C ARG A 74 33.01 7.20 -7.55
N THR A 75 33.19 5.94 -7.13
CA THR A 75 34.28 5.08 -7.62
C THR A 75 33.86 4.02 -8.62
N GLY A 76 32.58 3.65 -8.62
CA GLY A 76 32.05 2.49 -9.34
C GLY A 76 32.58 1.14 -8.83
N ASP A 77 33.31 1.10 -7.71
CA ASP A 77 33.90 -0.13 -7.18
C ASP A 77 32.80 -1.03 -6.56
N PRO A 78 32.54 -2.22 -7.11
CA PRO A 78 31.50 -3.12 -6.63
C PRO A 78 31.66 -3.55 -5.16
N SER A 79 32.85 -3.40 -4.56
CA SER A 79 33.05 -3.67 -3.12
C SER A 79 32.20 -2.77 -2.22
N PHE A 80 31.75 -1.62 -2.72
CA PHE A 80 30.85 -0.69 -2.02
C PHE A 80 29.38 -0.85 -2.43
N MET A 81 29.06 -1.83 -3.28
CA MET A 81 27.69 -2.12 -3.67
C MET A 81 26.96 -2.81 -2.51
N LEU A 82 25.80 -2.28 -2.12
CA LEU A 82 24.99 -2.87 -1.07
C LEU A 82 24.15 -4.03 -1.62
N ALA A 83 24.19 -5.15 -0.90
CA ALA A 83 23.31 -6.29 -1.14
C ALA A 83 22.14 -6.29 -0.13
N GLY A 84 20.92 -6.50 -0.61
CA GLY A 84 19.75 -6.79 0.22
C GLY A 84 18.89 -5.60 0.64
N GLY A 85 19.36 -4.35 0.47
CA GLY A 85 18.54 -3.15 0.66
C GLY A 85 17.56 -2.93 -0.50
N GLY A 86 16.29 -2.68 -0.20
CA GLY A 86 15.33 -2.18 -1.19
C GLY A 86 15.14 -0.65 -1.09
N PRO A 87 14.40 -0.05 -2.03
CA PRO A 87 14.14 1.37 -2.01
C PRO A 87 13.28 1.77 -0.80
N TYR A 88 13.32 3.06 -0.47
CA TYR A 88 12.30 3.64 0.38
C TYR A 88 11.05 3.97 -0.44
N LEU A 89 9.89 3.87 0.20
CA LEU A 89 8.62 4.34 -0.31
C LEU A 89 8.22 5.57 0.48
N VAL A 90 7.95 6.67 -0.20
CA VAL A 90 7.39 7.89 0.43
C VAL A 90 5.95 8.05 -0.03
N ASP A 91 5.03 8.03 0.92
CA ASP A 91 3.61 8.22 0.68
C ASP A 91 3.35 9.58 0.01
N ARG A 92 2.63 9.59 -1.11
CA ARG A 92 2.35 10.83 -1.85
C ARG A 92 1.37 11.77 -1.17
N VAL A 93 0.58 11.29 -0.22
CA VAL A 93 -0.46 12.06 0.46
C VAL A 93 0.06 12.58 1.80
N ASP A 94 0.58 11.71 2.65
CA ASP A 94 0.94 12.09 4.02
C ASP A 94 2.46 12.20 4.29
N GLY A 95 3.30 11.79 3.33
CA GLY A 95 4.76 11.79 3.47
C GLY A 95 5.31 10.71 4.39
N GLY A 96 4.50 9.71 4.74
CA GLY A 96 4.94 8.52 5.46
C GLY A 96 6.11 7.86 4.75
N LEU A 97 7.15 7.53 5.53
CA LEU A 97 8.35 6.89 5.05
C LEU A 97 8.32 5.41 5.38
N HIS A 98 8.47 4.57 4.37
CA HIS A 98 8.43 3.13 4.51
C HIS A 98 9.60 2.46 3.80
N GLU A 99 9.96 1.28 4.25
CA GLU A 99 11.04 0.45 3.73
C GLU A 99 10.44 -0.84 3.18
N ILE A 100 10.95 -1.29 2.02
CA ILE A 100 10.67 -2.60 1.44
C ILE A 100 11.97 -3.32 1.12
N GLY A 101 11.93 -4.66 1.14
CA GLY A 101 13.06 -5.47 0.69
C GLY A 101 13.19 -5.48 -0.85
N VAL A 102 14.40 -5.73 -1.35
CA VAL A 102 14.69 -5.77 -2.80
C VAL A 102 13.80 -6.75 -3.57
N VAL A 103 13.50 -7.92 -2.98
CA VAL A 103 12.62 -8.91 -3.64
C VAL A 103 11.20 -8.36 -3.77
N SER A 104 10.68 -7.73 -2.72
CA SER A 104 9.35 -7.12 -2.75
C SER A 104 9.27 -6.00 -3.80
N SER A 105 10.32 -5.19 -3.90
CA SER A 105 10.43 -4.14 -4.92
C SER A 105 10.39 -4.69 -6.34
N VAL A 106 11.16 -5.74 -6.62
CA VAL A 106 11.27 -6.32 -7.98
C VAL A 106 9.99 -7.04 -8.40
N THR A 107 9.29 -7.68 -7.47
CA THR A 107 8.06 -8.43 -7.78
C THR A 107 6.80 -7.57 -7.73
N GLY A 108 6.87 -6.36 -7.15
CA GLY A 108 5.70 -5.51 -6.89
C GLY A 108 4.82 -6.02 -5.74
N ALA A 109 5.24 -7.06 -5.01
CA ALA A 109 4.42 -7.70 -3.97
C ALA A 109 4.09 -6.77 -2.78
N TRP A 110 4.82 -5.67 -2.64
CA TRP A 110 4.57 -4.66 -1.61
C TRP A 110 3.24 -3.92 -1.80
N GLU A 111 2.71 -3.83 -3.03
CA GLU A 111 1.60 -2.93 -3.35
C GLU A 111 0.30 -3.27 -2.63
N ASP A 112 -0.06 -4.55 -2.54
CA ASP A 112 -1.29 -4.99 -1.90
C ASP A 112 -1.23 -4.78 -0.38
N ASP A 113 -0.08 -5.06 0.22
CA ASP A 113 0.17 -4.76 1.64
C ASP A 113 0.12 -3.25 1.89
N TYR A 114 0.70 -2.45 1.00
CA TYR A 114 0.66 -0.99 1.10
C TYR A 114 -0.76 -0.44 1.02
N ARG A 115 -1.53 -0.86 0.01
CA ARG A 115 -2.92 -0.44 -0.14
C ARG A 115 -3.75 -0.86 1.07
N GLY A 116 -3.70 -2.14 1.45
CA GLY A 116 -4.57 -2.68 2.48
C GLY A 116 -4.19 -2.25 3.89
N ARG A 117 -2.94 -2.45 4.29
CA ARG A 117 -2.51 -2.25 5.68
C ARG A 117 -2.01 -0.84 5.96
N ILE A 118 -1.30 -0.22 5.03
CA ILE A 118 -0.73 1.12 5.25
C ILE A 118 -1.79 2.19 4.96
N ARG A 119 -2.44 2.15 3.79
CA ARG A 119 -3.43 3.16 3.42
C ARG A 119 -4.88 2.82 3.77
N GLY A 120 -5.18 1.59 4.18
CA GLY A 120 -6.56 1.18 4.43
C GLY A 120 -7.47 1.24 3.19
N LEU A 121 -6.87 1.22 2.00
CA LEU A 121 -7.60 1.20 0.73
C LEU A 121 -8.16 -0.20 0.48
N PRO A 122 -9.33 -0.31 -0.19
CA PRO A 122 -9.86 -1.59 -0.59
C PRO A 122 -8.87 -2.31 -1.51
N VAL A 123 -8.43 -3.49 -1.09
CA VAL A 123 -7.66 -4.42 -1.93
C VAL A 123 -8.59 -5.54 -2.33
N ARG A 124 -8.66 -5.79 -3.63
CA ARG A 124 -9.46 -6.89 -4.15
C ARG A 124 -8.80 -8.21 -3.76
N THR A 125 -9.49 -8.99 -2.95
CA THR A 125 -8.98 -10.22 -2.35
C THR A 125 -9.36 -11.48 -3.14
N ALA A 126 -8.73 -12.61 -2.82
CA ALA A 126 -9.13 -13.92 -3.32
C ALA A 126 -10.58 -14.30 -2.94
N VAL A 127 -11.15 -13.67 -1.90
CA VAL A 127 -12.55 -13.85 -1.51
C VAL A 127 -13.49 -13.09 -2.46
N ASP A 128 -13.10 -11.90 -2.92
CA ASP A 128 -13.86 -11.16 -3.93
C ASP A 128 -13.87 -11.93 -5.26
N ASP A 129 -12.73 -12.52 -5.65
CA ASP A 129 -12.61 -13.49 -6.76
C ASP A 129 -13.57 -14.67 -6.64
N LEU A 130 -13.64 -15.23 -5.43
CA LEU A 130 -14.57 -16.30 -5.15
C LEU A 130 -16.01 -15.82 -5.34
N HIS A 131 -16.37 -14.66 -4.81
CA HIS A 131 -17.73 -14.12 -4.91
C HIS A 131 -18.16 -13.90 -6.36
N ASP A 132 -17.31 -13.29 -7.18
CA ASP A 132 -17.58 -13.06 -8.60
C ASP A 132 -17.79 -14.40 -9.33
N ALA A 133 -16.90 -15.37 -9.11
CA ALA A 133 -17.00 -16.69 -9.72
C ALA A 133 -18.27 -17.44 -9.30
N LEU A 134 -18.74 -17.26 -8.06
CA LEU A 134 -19.98 -17.89 -7.58
C LEU A 134 -21.22 -17.23 -8.17
N ARG A 135 -21.24 -15.90 -8.27
CA ARG A 135 -22.34 -15.17 -8.92
C ARG A 135 -22.45 -15.56 -10.39
N ASP A 136 -21.34 -15.60 -11.11
CA ASP A 136 -21.30 -16.05 -12.51
C ASP A 136 -21.74 -17.51 -12.67
N ALA A 137 -21.24 -18.42 -11.83
CA ALA A 137 -21.66 -19.83 -11.86
C ALA A 137 -23.16 -20.01 -11.58
N ALA A 138 -23.72 -19.21 -10.66
CA ALA A 138 -25.14 -19.25 -10.34
C ALA A 138 -25.99 -18.72 -11.50
N PHE A 139 -25.54 -17.63 -12.13
CA PHE A 139 -26.20 -17.03 -13.29
C PHE A 139 -26.21 -17.98 -14.50
N THR A 140 -25.09 -18.62 -14.78
CA THR A 140 -24.93 -19.46 -15.99
C THR A 140 -25.46 -20.88 -15.84
N ARG A 141 -25.31 -21.49 -14.65
CA ARG A 141 -25.55 -22.94 -14.44
C ARG A 141 -26.44 -23.24 -13.23
N GLY A 142 -26.96 -22.20 -12.59
CA GLY A 142 -27.85 -22.30 -11.44
C GLY A 142 -27.13 -22.45 -10.10
N ARG A 143 -27.86 -22.13 -9.03
CA ARG A 143 -27.38 -22.10 -7.64
C ARG A 143 -26.61 -23.35 -7.21
N MET A 144 -27.10 -24.54 -7.56
CA MET A 144 -26.44 -25.79 -7.15
C MET A 144 -25.07 -25.98 -7.79
N HIS A 145 -24.84 -25.40 -8.98
CA HIS A 145 -23.51 -25.40 -9.60
C HIS A 145 -22.56 -24.50 -8.82
N ALA A 146 -23.00 -23.30 -8.43
CA ALA A 146 -22.22 -22.40 -7.58
C ALA A 146 -21.87 -23.05 -6.23
N VAL A 147 -22.82 -23.73 -5.57
CA VAL A 147 -22.56 -24.49 -4.33
C VAL A 147 -21.48 -25.57 -4.55
N ARG A 148 -21.53 -26.28 -5.68
CA ARG A 148 -20.51 -27.30 -6.00
C ARG A 148 -19.15 -26.67 -6.29
N THR A 149 -19.10 -25.53 -6.95
CA THR A 149 -17.87 -24.76 -7.19
C THR A 149 -17.27 -24.27 -5.87
N LEU A 150 -18.09 -23.70 -4.98
CA LEU A 150 -17.67 -23.26 -3.65
C LEU A 150 -17.02 -24.41 -2.88
N ARG A 151 -17.68 -25.57 -2.78
CA ARG A 151 -17.16 -26.71 -2.03
C ARG A 151 -15.90 -27.34 -2.62
N ARG A 152 -15.68 -27.19 -3.93
CA ARG A 152 -14.42 -27.62 -4.55
C ARG A 152 -13.26 -26.72 -4.16
N LYS A 153 -13.50 -25.40 -4.06
CA LYS A 153 -12.49 -24.41 -3.63
C LYS A 153 -12.30 -24.37 -2.11
N LEU A 154 -13.38 -24.59 -1.35
CA LEU A 154 -13.42 -24.56 0.11
C LEU A 154 -13.97 -25.88 0.68
N PRO A 155 -13.17 -26.97 0.69
CA PRO A 155 -13.58 -28.25 1.26
C PRO A 155 -13.91 -28.18 2.76
N ALA A 156 -13.35 -27.18 3.47
CA ALA A 156 -13.60 -26.93 4.89
C ALA A 156 -15.06 -26.58 5.21
N LEU A 157 -15.84 -26.12 4.22
CA LEU A 157 -17.27 -25.84 4.40
C LEU A 157 -18.10 -27.11 4.28
N SER A 158 -18.98 -27.32 5.26
CA SER A 158 -20.00 -28.37 5.20
C SER A 158 -20.99 -28.12 4.06
N PRO A 159 -21.76 -29.15 3.63
CA PRO A 159 -22.81 -28.97 2.63
C PRO A 159 -23.82 -27.88 2.99
N ALA A 160 -24.24 -27.82 4.26
CA ALA A 160 -25.22 -26.84 4.73
C ALA A 160 -24.65 -25.42 4.70
N GLU A 161 -23.43 -25.24 5.21
CA GLU A 161 -22.74 -23.95 5.19
C GLU A 161 -22.50 -23.45 3.76
N ALA A 162 -22.16 -24.34 2.82
CA ALA A 162 -21.98 -23.94 1.43
C ALA A 162 -23.29 -23.50 0.76
N ILE A 163 -24.42 -24.14 1.08
CA ILE A 163 -25.74 -23.72 0.60
C ILE A 163 -26.12 -22.37 1.20
N GLU A 164 -25.89 -22.18 2.50
CA GLU A 164 -26.16 -20.93 3.20
C GLU A 164 -25.30 -19.79 2.65
N TYR A 165 -24.00 -20.02 2.44
CA TYR A 165 -23.07 -19.06 1.84
C TYR A 165 -23.60 -18.56 0.50
N VAL A 166 -23.86 -19.47 -0.43
CA VAL A 166 -24.27 -19.11 -1.79
C VAL A 166 -25.65 -18.46 -1.79
N THR A 167 -26.58 -18.94 -0.97
CA THR A 167 -27.93 -18.35 -0.92
C THR A 167 -27.87 -16.90 -0.43
N ALA A 168 -27.20 -16.65 0.69
CA ALA A 168 -27.05 -15.29 1.21
C ALA A 168 -26.24 -14.39 0.27
N LEU A 169 -25.17 -14.89 -0.36
CA LEU A 169 -24.39 -14.13 -1.36
C LEU A 169 -25.21 -13.72 -2.59
N LEU A 170 -26.19 -14.52 -3.00
CA LEU A 170 -27.07 -14.19 -4.14
C LEU A 170 -28.20 -13.23 -3.72
N GLU A 171 -28.56 -13.22 -2.44
CA GLU A 171 -29.56 -12.31 -1.86
C GLU A 171 -28.94 -10.98 -1.40
N GLY A 172 -27.62 -10.91 -1.27
CA GLY A 172 -26.85 -9.74 -0.87
C GLY A 172 -25.43 -10.11 -0.50
N ASP A 173 -25.14 -10.14 0.80
CA ASP A 173 -23.80 -10.43 1.32
C ASP A 173 -23.69 -11.85 1.89
N ALA A 174 -22.54 -12.47 1.63
CA ALA A 174 -22.20 -13.73 2.28
C ALA A 174 -22.07 -13.52 3.80
N PRO A 175 -22.55 -14.44 4.65
CA PRO A 175 -22.65 -14.09 6.06
C PRO A 175 -21.28 -14.20 6.74
N VAL A 176 -20.93 -13.18 7.53
CA VAL A 176 -19.57 -12.85 8.00
C VAL A 176 -18.78 -14.06 8.52
N ARG A 177 -19.39 -14.93 9.33
CA ARG A 177 -18.71 -16.11 9.89
C ARG A 177 -18.14 -17.07 8.83
N LEU A 178 -18.80 -17.21 7.67
CA LEU A 178 -18.29 -18.06 6.60
C LEU A 178 -17.34 -17.32 5.66
N VAL A 179 -17.48 -15.99 5.54
CA VAL A 179 -16.46 -15.15 4.89
C VAL A 179 -15.14 -15.23 5.65
N ALA A 180 -15.16 -15.27 6.98
CA ALA A 180 -13.97 -15.47 7.80
C ALA A 180 -13.28 -16.82 7.49
N VAL A 181 -14.06 -17.90 7.30
CA VAL A 181 -13.51 -19.20 6.86
C VAL A 181 -12.91 -19.07 5.46
N ALA A 182 -13.63 -18.50 4.50
CA ALA A 182 -13.12 -18.31 3.14
C ALA A 182 -11.84 -17.48 3.12
N THR A 183 -11.77 -16.43 3.93
CA THR A 183 -10.58 -15.58 4.08
C THR A 183 -9.40 -16.38 4.61
N ARG A 184 -9.59 -17.14 5.70
CA ARG A 184 -8.54 -17.97 6.29
C ARG A 184 -8.01 -19.03 5.32
N GLU A 185 -8.87 -19.60 4.50
CA GLU A 185 -8.51 -20.68 3.58
C GLU A 185 -7.95 -20.18 2.24
N LEU A 186 -8.33 -18.97 1.77
CA LEU A 186 -7.97 -18.48 0.43
C LEU A 186 -7.00 -17.30 0.42
N VAL A 187 -6.95 -16.52 1.49
CA VAL A 187 -6.03 -15.37 1.58
C VAL A 187 -4.76 -15.88 2.23
N GLU A 188 -3.71 -16.01 1.42
CA GLU A 188 -2.38 -16.35 1.94
C GLU A 188 -1.93 -15.29 2.95
N PRO A 189 -1.44 -15.69 4.12
CA PRO A 189 -0.84 -14.75 5.06
C PRO A 189 0.26 -13.95 4.39
N LEU A 190 0.33 -12.65 4.66
CA LEU A 190 1.40 -11.80 4.17
C LEU A 190 2.75 -12.40 4.56
N ASN A 191 3.58 -12.75 3.57
CA ASN A 191 4.94 -13.16 3.81
C ASN A 191 5.74 -11.94 4.31
N PRO A 192 6.35 -12.00 5.51
CA PRO A 192 7.11 -10.87 6.07
C PRO A 192 8.23 -10.35 5.18
N VAL A 193 8.77 -11.19 4.28
CA VAL A 193 9.79 -10.78 3.29
C VAL A 193 9.25 -9.74 2.31
N TYR A 194 7.94 -9.75 2.03
CA TYR A 194 7.28 -8.82 1.12
C TYR A 194 6.63 -7.63 1.83
N ALA A 195 6.55 -7.68 3.17
CA ALA A 195 5.85 -6.68 3.95
C ALA A 195 6.53 -5.31 3.88
N VAL A 196 5.70 -4.27 3.80
CA VAL A 196 6.10 -2.88 3.95
C VAL A 196 6.34 -2.59 5.42
N LYS A 197 7.47 -1.98 5.74
CA LYS A 197 7.80 -1.55 7.10
C LYS A 197 7.74 -0.04 7.21
N THR A 198 6.89 0.48 8.08
CA THR A 198 6.85 1.91 8.38
C THR A 198 8.09 2.32 9.18
N VAL A 199 8.81 3.31 8.69
CA VAL A 199 9.98 3.93 9.34
C VAL A 199 9.55 5.20 10.06
N LEU A 200 8.77 6.05 9.38
CA LEU A 200 8.16 7.24 9.94
C LEU A 200 6.71 7.30 9.48
N SER A 201 5.78 7.48 10.40
CA SER A 201 4.39 7.76 10.04
C SER A 201 4.29 9.15 9.42
N GLY A 202 3.44 9.29 8.40
CA GLY A 202 3.12 10.57 7.79
C GLY A 202 2.28 11.47 8.70
N ALA A 203 1.99 12.68 8.23
CA ALA A 203 1.03 13.55 8.90
C ALA A 203 -0.37 12.93 8.86
N GLU A 204 -1.12 12.97 9.97
CA GLU A 204 -2.50 12.48 9.95
C GLU A 204 -3.28 13.25 8.88
N PRO A 205 -3.91 12.59 7.89
CA PRO A 205 -4.76 13.30 6.93
C PRO A 205 -5.86 14.00 7.73
N PRO A 206 -6.29 15.22 7.34
CA PRO A 206 -7.31 15.95 8.09
C PRO A 206 -8.55 15.09 8.27
N GLY A 207 -8.72 14.60 9.50
CA GLY A 207 -9.76 13.65 9.86
C GLY A 207 -11.14 14.29 9.68
N ARG A 208 -12.09 13.48 9.18
CA ARG A 208 -13.52 13.77 9.26
C ARG A 208 -13.87 14.25 10.67
N PRO A 209 -14.68 15.31 10.84
CA PRO A 209 -15.13 15.73 12.16
C PRO A 209 -15.82 14.55 12.84
N GLY A 210 -15.35 14.22 14.05
CA GLY A 210 -15.81 13.08 14.81
C GLY A 210 -17.32 13.11 15.02
N VAL A 211 -17.95 11.94 14.83
CA VAL A 211 -19.25 11.67 15.46
C VAL A 211 -18.98 11.68 16.96
N THR A 212 -19.36 12.79 17.58
CA THR A 212 -19.49 12.89 19.03
C THR A 212 -20.75 12.13 19.40
N ASP A 213 -20.58 11.06 20.16
CA ASP A 213 -21.67 10.48 20.94
C ASP A 213 -22.16 11.55 21.95
N ALA A 214 -23.42 11.94 21.81
CA ALA A 214 -24.27 12.49 22.87
C ALA A 214 -25.75 12.28 22.49
#